data_AF-A0A0D0S407-F1
#
_entry.id   AF-A0A0D0S407-F1
#
_cell.length_a   1.000
_cell.length_b   1.000
_cell.length_c   1.000
_cell.angle_alpha   90.00
_cell.angle_beta   90.00
_cell.angle_gamma   90.00
#
_symmetry.space_group_name_H-M   'P 1'
#
loop_
_entity.id
_entity.type
_entity.pdbx_description
1 polymer ?
#
loop_
_entity_poly.entity_id
_entity_poly.type
_entity_poly.pdbx_seq_one_letter_code
_entity_poly.pdbx_strand_id
1 'polypeptide(L)'
;MRKGGEEVTQAIRDEIDRLQLNGRVHTTRTRCNGRCEDACVVIVYPEGVWYRTIDEQIGRDIVRNHVRDGNILRDYVTYTYEHTEFVMPEHSVATRGKEK
;
A
#
# COMPACT_ATOMS: atom_id res chain seq x y z
N MET A 1 -8.73 6.52 12.28
CA MET A 1 -9.23 6.49 10.88
C MET A 1 -10.30 5.40 10.77
N ARG A 2 -11.05 5.27 9.65
CA ARG A 2 -11.97 4.12 9.47
C ARG A 2 -11.24 2.97 8.75
N LYS A 3 -11.78 1.75 8.82
CA LYS A 3 -11.30 0.55 8.12
C LYS A 3 -9.80 0.26 8.35
N GLY A 4 -9.36 0.27 9.61
CA GLY A 4 -8.00 -0.15 9.99
C GLY A 4 -6.87 0.83 9.66
N GLY A 5 -7.17 2.04 9.17
CA GLY A 5 -6.12 2.94 8.68
C GLY A 5 -5.15 3.45 9.74
N GLU A 6 -5.56 3.54 11.01
CA GLU A 6 -4.63 3.98 12.07
C GLU A 6 -3.71 2.84 12.47
N GLU A 7 -4.28 1.66 12.64
CA GLU A 7 -3.62 0.42 13.05
C GLU A 7 -2.60 -0.02 11.99
N VAL A 8 -2.96 0.03 10.71
CA VAL A 8 -2.06 -0.21 9.59
C VAL A 8 -0.92 0.81 9.56
N THR A 9 -1.21 2.10 9.79
CA THR A 9 -0.18 3.15 9.82
C THR A 9 0.83 2.89 10.93
N GLN A 10 0.35 2.55 12.13
CA GLN A 10 1.23 2.24 13.27
C GLN A 10 2.07 1.00 12.99
N ALA A 11 1.45 -0.07 12.48
CA ALA A 11 2.14 -1.32 12.15
C ALA A 11 3.25 -1.13 11.11
N ILE A 12 3.03 -0.29 10.09
CA ILE A 12 4.05 0.06 9.09
C ILE A 12 5.21 0.80 9.75
N ARG A 13 4.92 1.80 10.60
CA ARG A 13 5.96 2.60 11.27
C ARG A 13 6.80 1.77 12.24
N ASP A 14 6.13 0.96 13.06
CA ASP A 14 6.80 0.05 14.00
C ASP A 14 7.72 -0.92 13.27
N GLU A 15 7.29 -1.43 12.11
CA GLU A 15 8.09 -2.36 11.31
C GLU A 15 9.28 -1.68 10.61
N ILE A 16 9.11 -0.44 10.17
CA ILE A 16 10.22 0.39 9.65
C ILE A 16 11.27 0.63 10.75
N ASP A 17 10.83 0.98 11.96
CA ASP A 17 11.69 1.19 13.12
C ASP A 17 12.43 -0.10 13.49
N ARG A 18 11.70 -1.22 13.59
CA ARG A 18 12.23 -2.55 13.92
C ARG A 18 13.32 -3.00 12.94
N LEU A 19 13.17 -2.67 11.66
CA LEU A 19 14.12 -3.02 10.60
C LEU A 19 15.16 -1.91 10.34
N GLN A 20 15.15 -0.84 11.13
CA GLN A 20 16.06 0.31 11.01
C GLN A 20 16.06 0.95 9.61
N LEU A 21 14.87 1.03 8.98
CA LEU A 21 14.72 1.54 7.62
C LEU A 21 14.46 3.05 7.53
N ASN A 22 14.41 3.76 8.66
CA ASN A 22 14.10 5.21 8.73
C ASN A 22 15.00 6.11 7.87
N GLY A 23 16.24 5.70 7.58
CA GLY A 23 17.14 6.44 6.67
C GLY A 23 16.85 6.23 5.18
N ARG A 24 16.01 5.25 4.83
CA ARG A 24 15.70 4.86 3.44
C ARG A 24 14.26 5.16 3.04
N VAL A 25 13.32 5.11 3.97
CA VAL A 25 11.89 5.30 3.71
C VAL A 25 11.29 6.33 4.66
N HIS A 26 10.39 7.15 4.13
CA HIS A 26 9.58 8.09 4.91
C HIS A 26 8.11 7.70 4.80
N THR A 27 7.32 7.94 5.86
CA THR A 27 5.88 7.67 5.85
C THR A 27 5.09 8.96 5.92
N THR A 28 4.11 9.11 5.02
CA THR A 28 3.15 10.21 5.07
C THR A 28 1.76 9.64 5.29
N ARG A 29 1.07 10.11 6.33
CA ARG A 29 -0.32 9.75 6.59
C ARG A 29 -1.24 10.67 5.80
N THR A 30 -2.08 10.12 4.94
CA THR A 30 -3.06 10.87 4.14
C THR A 30 -4.48 10.67 4.67
N ARG A 31 -5.40 11.53 4.22
CA ARG A 31 -6.83 11.27 4.31
C ARG A 31 -7.27 10.38 3.14
N CYS A 32 -8.58 10.27 2.92
CA CYS A 32 -9.18 9.45 1.87
C CYS A 32 -8.61 9.76 0.47
N ASN A 33 -8.24 8.71 -0.27
CA ASN A 33 -7.80 8.78 -1.67
C ASN A 33 -8.95 8.52 -2.67
N GLY A 34 -10.22 8.57 -2.24
CA GLY A 34 -11.38 8.24 -3.08
C GLY A 34 -11.59 6.75 -3.34
N ARG A 35 -10.77 5.87 -2.76
CA ARG A 35 -10.79 4.41 -2.91
C ARG A 35 -11.36 3.70 -1.69
N CYS A 36 -12.51 4.16 -1.18
CA CYS A 36 -13.08 3.62 0.06
C CYS A 36 -13.42 2.11 0.00
N GLU A 37 -13.70 1.58 -1.18
CA GLU A 37 -14.02 0.15 -1.39
C GLU A 37 -12.76 -0.73 -1.27
N ASP A 38 -11.57 -0.20 -1.57
CA ASP A 38 -10.29 -0.89 -1.40
C ASP A 38 -9.58 -0.52 -0.09
N ALA A 39 -10.25 0.19 0.82
CA ALA A 39 -9.60 0.63 2.05
C ALA A 39 -9.25 -0.57 2.96
N CYS A 40 -8.14 -0.54 3.70
CA CYS A 40 -7.16 0.54 3.79
C CYS A 40 -6.25 0.61 2.55
N VAL A 41 -5.81 1.81 2.16
CA VAL A 41 -4.93 2.01 0.99
C VAL A 41 -3.54 2.42 1.45
N VAL A 42 -2.52 1.73 0.93
CA VAL A 42 -1.11 2.06 1.10
C VAL A 42 -0.49 2.22 -0.28
N ILE A 43 0.33 3.26 -0.46
CA ILE A 43 0.97 3.57 -1.74
C ILE A 43 2.48 3.64 -1.52
N VAL A 44 3.23 2.90 -2.32
CA VAL A 44 4.70 2.89 -2.29
C VAL A 44 5.23 3.71 -3.46
N TYR A 45 5.95 4.78 -3.15
CA TYR A 45 6.69 5.60 -4.12
C TYR A 45 8.20 5.36 -3.98
N PRO A 46 8.98 5.50 -5.06
CA PRO A 46 8.61 6.05 -6.38
C PRO A 46 7.92 5.06 -7.33
N GLU A 47 7.84 3.78 -6.98
CA GLU A 47 7.34 2.71 -7.87
C GLU A 47 5.87 2.85 -8.27
N GLY A 48 5.06 3.60 -7.49
CA GLY A 48 3.66 3.81 -7.80
C GLY A 48 2.82 2.53 -7.61
N VAL A 49 3.19 1.68 -6.65
CA VAL A 49 2.41 0.48 -6.32
C VAL A 49 1.36 0.82 -5.26
N TRP A 50 0.10 0.55 -5.58
CA TRP A 50 -1.03 0.74 -4.68
C TRP A 50 -1.46 -0.60 -4.11
N TYR A 51 -1.64 -0.66 -2.79
CA TYR A 51 -2.07 -1.84 -2.07
C TYR A 51 -3.42 -1.63 -1.41
N ARG A 52 -4.24 -2.68 -1.43
CA ARG A 52 -5.34 -2.87 -0.50
C ARG A 52 -4.80 -3.61 0.73
N THR A 53 -4.86 -2.94 1.87
CA THR A 53 -4.38 -3.44 3.16
C THR A 53 -5.59 -3.77 4.03
N ILE A 54 -5.81 -5.06 4.25
CA ILE A 54 -6.98 -5.56 5.01
C ILE A 54 -6.75 -5.59 6.52
N ASP A 55 -5.49 -5.64 6.95
CA ASP A 55 -5.07 -5.70 8.34
C ASP A 55 -3.63 -5.18 8.52
N GLU A 56 -3.17 -5.13 9.76
CA GLU A 56 -1.83 -4.68 10.14
C GLU A 56 -0.72 -5.59 9.61
N GLN A 57 -1.01 -6.87 9.41
CA GLN A 57 -0.02 -7.84 8.96
C GLN A 57 0.38 -7.57 7.51
N ILE A 58 -0.57 -7.24 6.65
CA ILE A 58 -0.27 -6.82 5.28
C ILE A 58 0.56 -5.52 5.28
N GLY A 59 0.28 -4.58 6.18
CA GLY A 59 1.13 -3.39 6.36
C GLY A 59 2.59 -3.73 6.68
N ARG A 60 2.81 -4.67 7.61
CA ARG A 60 4.17 -5.15 7.94
C ARG A 60 4.83 -5.87 6.78
N ASP A 61 4.08 -6.68 6.03
CA ASP A 61 4.63 -7.44 4.92
C ASP A 61 4.98 -6.55 3.72
N ILE A 62 4.28 -5.43 3.51
CA ILE A 62 4.71 -4.38 2.56
C ILE A 62 6.11 -3.87 2.94
N VAL A 63 6.37 -3.60 4.22
CA VAL A 63 7.70 -3.13 4.66
C VAL A 63 8.76 -4.22 4.47
N ARG A 64 8.48 -5.45 4.90
CA ARG A 64 9.43 -6.58 4.87
C ARG A 64 9.76 -7.04 3.46
N ASN A 65 8.74 -7.27 2.64
CA ASN A 65 8.93 -7.87 1.33
C ASN A 65 9.16 -6.80 0.27
N HIS A 66 8.32 -5.77 0.24
CA HIS A 66 8.42 -4.76 -0.81
C HIS A 66 9.51 -3.73 -0.51
N VAL A 67 9.40 -2.99 0.60
CA VAL A 67 10.34 -1.87 0.88
C VAL A 67 11.76 -2.36 1.14
N ARG A 68 11.94 -3.45 1.90
CA ARG A 68 13.27 -3.99 2.22
C ARG A 68 13.85 -4.82 1.08
N ASP A 69 13.07 -5.75 0.53
CA ASP A 69 13.58 -6.79 -0.39
C ASP A 69 13.21 -6.56 -1.87
N GLY A 70 12.35 -5.60 -2.19
CA GLY A 70 11.90 -5.33 -3.56
C GLY A 70 10.82 -6.29 -4.08
N ASN A 71 10.26 -7.14 -3.23
CA ASN A 71 9.28 -8.16 -3.60
C ASN A 71 7.83 -7.66 -3.39
N ILE A 72 7.14 -7.38 -4.49
CA ILE A 72 5.75 -6.88 -4.49
C ILE A 72 4.75 -7.97 -4.05
N LEU A 73 3.81 -7.61 -3.19
CA LEU A 73 2.74 -8.50 -2.71
C LEU A 73 1.57 -8.52 -3.72
N ARG A 74 1.74 -9.24 -4.83
CA ARG A 74 0.83 -9.22 -5.99
C ARG A 74 -0.66 -9.34 -5.63
N ASP A 75 -1.03 -10.25 -4.74
CA ASP A 75 -2.43 -10.49 -4.36
C ASP A 75 -3.14 -9.28 -3.71
N TYR A 76 -2.36 -8.32 -3.23
CA TYR A 76 -2.86 -7.11 -2.57
C TYR A 76 -2.74 -5.86 -3.44
N VAL A 77 -2.16 -5.98 -4.65
CA VAL A 77 -1.96 -4.84 -5.56
C VAL A 77 -3.29 -4.45 -6.21
N THR A 78 -3.61 -3.16 -6.13
CA THR A 78 -4.77 -2.55 -6.78
C THR A 78 -4.37 -1.85 -8.08
N TYR A 79 -3.27 -1.11 -8.08
CA TYR A 79 -2.75 -0.42 -9.25
C TYR A 79 -1.21 -0.41 -9.24
N THR A 80 -0.62 -0.39 -10.42
CA THR A 80 0.83 -0.18 -10.65
C THR A 80 1.02 0.96 -11.63
N TYR A 81 2.07 1.76 -11.44
CA TYR A 81 2.48 2.74 -12.44
C TYR A 81 3.44 2.08 -13.43
N GLU A 82 3.02 1.97 -14.69
CA GLU A 82 3.79 1.37 -15.77
C GLU A 82 4.09 2.41 -16.84
N HIS A 83 5.37 2.77 -16.96
CA HIS A 83 5.93 3.74 -17.90
C HIS A 83 5.28 5.13 -17.90
N THR A 84 4.05 5.23 -18.41
CA THR A 84 3.31 6.46 -18.65
C THR A 84 1.93 6.48 -18.01
N GLU A 85 1.45 5.37 -17.44
CA GLU A 85 0.09 5.29 -16.93
C GLU A 85 -0.04 4.36 -15.71
N PHE A 86 -1.12 4.54 -14.95
CA PHE A 86 -1.52 3.58 -13.95
C PHE A 86 -2.35 2.48 -14.60
N VAL A 87 -1.93 1.23 -14.40
CA VAL A 87 -2.67 0.05 -14.85
C VAL A 87 -3.20 -0.71 -13.64
N MET A 88 -4.33 -1.39 -13.84
CA MET A 88 -4.87 -2.34 -12.87
C MET A 88 -4.43 -3.75 -13.29
N PRO A 89 -3.58 -4.45 -12.52
CA PRO A 89 -3.11 -5.78 -12.90
C PRO A 89 -4.26 -6.78 -13.05
N GLU A 90 -4.09 -7.79 -13.90
CA GLU A 90 -5.14 -8.81 -14.15
C GLU A 90 -5.59 -9.55 -12.87
N HIS A 91 -4.67 -9.76 -11.94
CA HIS A 91 -4.92 -10.42 -10.66
C HIS A 91 -5.50 -9.48 -9.59
N SER A 92 -5.71 -8.21 -9.92
CA SER A 92 -6.26 -7.25 -8.98
C SER A 92 -7.74 -7.53 -8.72
N VAL A 93 -8.08 -7.60 -7.43
CA VAL A 93 -9.47 -7.66 -6.95
C VAL A 93 -10.05 -6.27 -6.64
N ALA A 94 -9.35 -5.20 -7.04
CA ALA A 94 -9.80 -3.83 -6.80
C ALA A 94 -11.12 -3.54 -7.52
N THR A 95 -11.96 -2.71 -6.91
CA THR A 95 -13.22 -2.33 -7.57
C THR A 95 -12.91 -1.42 -8.76
N ARG A 96 -13.20 -1.85 -9.99
CA ARG A 96 -13.03 -1.01 -11.19
C ARG A 96 -13.79 0.31 -11.01
N GLY A 97 -13.20 1.41 -11.44
CA GLY A 97 -13.81 2.74 -11.33
C GLY A 97 -15.26 2.69 -11.78
N LYS A 98 -16.19 3.17 -10.94
CA LYS A 98 -17.60 3.28 -11.34
C LYS A 98 -17.65 4.27 -12.50
N GLU A 99 -18.20 3.85 -13.64
CA GLU A 99 -18.59 4.80 -14.69
C GLU A 99 -19.49 5.86 -14.02
N LYS A 100 -19.14 7.13 -14.24
CA LYS A 100 -19.92 8.25 -13.71
C LYS A 100 -21.17 8.46 -14.55
#